data_AF-A0A059U0Z3-F1
#
_entry.id   AF-A0A059U0Z3-F1
#
_cell.length_a   1.000
_cell.length_b   1.000
_cell.length_c   1.000
_cell.angle_alpha   90.00
_cell.angle_beta   90.00
_cell.angle_gamma   90.00
#
_symmetry.space_group_name_H-M   'P 1'
#
loop_
_entity.id
_entity.type
_entity.pdbx_description
1 polymer ?
#
loop_
_entity_poly.entity_id
_entity_poly.type
_entity_poly.pdbx_seq_one_letter_code
_entity_poly.pdbx_strand_id
1 'polypeptide(L)'
;MKINCQTISPAVAPLRRLRRPGRPAGSNDGFSLIELIIVVAIIAVIAAIVIPMIGDSTGAAEIAKNKRNAQTLASVFTSADAAGVSFADSGGDLDQTILNTITGGTVTEGIFAGEFFGLPGLEQKEIDGAKDYLEVSGTALVYNAEGL
;
A
#
# COMPACT_ATOMS: atom_id res chain seq x y z
N MET A 1 7.33 106.99 -6.42
CA MET A 1 8.31 107.29 -7.48
C MET A 1 8.65 105.98 -8.17
N LYS A 2 8.42 105.91 -9.49
CA LYS A 2 8.36 104.71 -10.33
C LYS A 2 9.72 104.00 -10.47
N ILE A 3 9.75 102.67 -10.37
CA ILE A 3 10.75 101.79 -11.02
C ILE A 3 10.01 100.48 -11.36
N ASN A 4 9.44 100.37 -12.56
CA ASN A 4 10.03 99.81 -13.77
C ASN A 4 10.15 98.27 -13.72
N CYS A 5 9.08 97.64 -14.21
CA CYS A 5 8.95 96.21 -14.45
C CYS A 5 9.57 95.90 -15.82
N GLN A 6 10.75 95.29 -15.84
CA GLN A 6 11.35 94.73 -17.04
C GLN A 6 11.20 93.21 -17.03
N THR A 7 10.54 92.76 -18.08
CA THR A 7 10.29 91.38 -18.50
C THR A 7 11.58 90.57 -18.59
N ILE A 8 11.69 89.55 -17.75
CA ILE A 8 12.69 88.49 -17.91
C ILE A 8 11.93 87.26 -18.43
N SER A 9 12.03 87.01 -19.73
CA SER A 9 11.63 85.73 -20.32
C SER A 9 12.67 84.67 -19.95
N PRO A 10 12.32 83.57 -19.27
CA PRO A 10 13.24 82.44 -19.16
C PRO A 10 13.17 81.58 -20.43
N ALA A 11 14.34 81.30 -20.98
CA ALA A 11 14.54 80.39 -22.10
C ALA A 11 14.04 78.98 -21.76
N VAL A 12 13.17 78.43 -22.60
CA VAL A 12 12.72 77.03 -22.51
C VAL A 12 13.88 76.14 -22.96
N ALA A 13 14.49 75.42 -22.01
CA ALA A 13 15.53 74.43 -22.30
C ALA A 13 14.93 73.26 -23.10
N PRO A 14 15.63 72.72 -24.12
CA PRO A 14 15.12 71.58 -24.87
C PRO A 14 15.06 70.33 -23.96
N LEU A 15 13.96 69.59 -24.04
CA LEU A 15 13.78 68.33 -23.32
C LEU A 15 14.86 67.34 -23.76
N ARG A 16 15.88 67.18 -22.92
CA ARG A 16 16.91 66.14 -23.06
C ARG A 16 16.20 64.79 -22.91
N ARG A 17 16.09 64.03 -24.00
CA ARG A 17 15.55 62.66 -23.98
C ARG A 17 16.26 61.87 -22.88
N LEU A 18 15.51 61.48 -21.85
CA LEU A 18 15.98 60.53 -20.85
C LEU A 18 16.19 59.20 -21.57
N ARG A 19 17.46 58.83 -21.74
CA ARG A 19 17.88 57.53 -22.24
C ARG A 19 17.43 56.51 -21.20
N ARG A 20 16.42 55.70 -21.54
CA ARG A 20 15.97 54.59 -20.68
C ARG A 20 17.17 53.65 -20.46
N PRO A 21 17.51 53.28 -19.21
CA PRO A 21 18.47 52.21 -18.97
C PRO A 21 17.92 50.91 -19.57
N GLY A 22 18.76 50.18 -20.30
CA GLY A 22 18.40 48.90 -20.91
C GLY A 22 17.99 47.89 -19.85
N ARG A 23 16.91 47.15 -20.11
CA ARG A 23 16.44 46.04 -19.29
C ARG A 23 17.57 44.99 -19.20
N PRO A 24 17.96 44.50 -18.01
CA PRO A 24 18.86 43.35 -17.96
C PRO A 24 18.15 42.18 -18.66
N ALA A 25 18.80 41.62 -19.68
CA ALA A 25 18.33 40.40 -20.31
C ALA A 25 18.35 39.31 -19.23
N GLY A 26 17.17 38.82 -18.85
CA GLY A 26 17.08 37.64 -17.99
C GLY A 26 17.83 36.51 -18.69
N SER A 27 18.72 35.86 -17.96
CA SER A 27 19.38 34.65 -18.43
C SER A 27 18.28 33.61 -18.66
N ASN A 28 18.05 33.26 -19.93
CA ASN A 28 17.30 32.06 -20.26
C ASN A 28 18.24 30.88 -20.00
N ASP A 29 18.40 30.55 -18.72
CA ASP A 29 19.13 29.36 -18.28
C ASP A 29 18.29 28.13 -18.62
N GLY A 30 18.37 27.72 -19.89
CA GLY A 30 17.80 26.47 -20.37
C GLY A 30 18.69 25.29 -20.01
N PHE A 31 18.08 24.19 -19.59
CA PHE A 31 18.77 22.90 -19.42
C PHE A 31 19.46 22.48 -20.73
N SER A 32 20.71 22.07 -20.63
CA SER A 32 21.40 21.50 -21.78
C SER A 32 20.91 20.07 -22.04
N LEU A 33 20.79 19.68 -23.30
CA LEU A 33 20.42 18.31 -23.67
C LEU A 33 21.39 17.28 -23.07
N ILE A 34 22.66 17.64 -22.94
CA ILE A 34 23.67 16.76 -22.32
C ILE A 34 23.44 16.57 -20.82
N GLU A 35 22.97 17.59 -20.12
CA GLU A 35 22.67 17.52 -18.68
C GLU A 35 21.52 16.55 -18.45
N LEU A 36 20.48 16.60 -19.29
CA LEU A 36 19.36 15.66 -19.21
C LEU A 36 19.81 14.21 -19.53
N ILE A 37 20.64 14.02 -20.55
CA ILE A 37 21.12 12.70 -20.95
C ILE A 37 21.96 12.05 -19.85
N ILE A 38 22.84 12.82 -19.19
CA ILE A 38 23.66 12.30 -18.09
C ILE A 38 22.78 11.91 -16.89
N VAL A 39 21.74 12.69 -16.58
CA VAL A 39 20.84 12.39 -15.46
C VAL A 39 20.09 11.08 -15.68
N VAL A 40 19.48 10.89 -16.86
CA VAL A 40 18.77 9.63 -17.14
C VAL A 40 19.73 8.45 -17.22
N ALA A 41 20.97 8.65 -17.67
CA ALA A 41 22.01 7.62 -17.66
C ALA A 41 22.37 7.17 -16.24
N ILE A 42 22.53 8.10 -15.29
CA ILE A 42 22.83 7.75 -13.88
C ILE A 42 21.63 7.08 -13.22
N ILE A 43 20.41 7.58 -13.43
CA ILE A 43 19.19 6.95 -12.91
C ILE A 43 19.03 5.52 -13.44
N ALA A 44 19.33 5.29 -14.73
CA ALA A 44 19.25 3.95 -15.32
C ALA A 44 20.23 2.96 -14.67
N VAL A 45 21.46 3.38 -14.36
CA VAL A 45 22.45 2.54 -13.68
C VAL A 45 22.00 2.19 -12.26
N ILE A 46 21.49 3.17 -11.50
CA ILE A 46 20.98 2.93 -10.13
C ILE A 46 19.74 2.02 -10.17
N ALA A 47 18.80 2.31 -11.06
CA ALA A 47 17.56 1.55 -11.19
C ALA A 47 17.82 0.07 -11.56
N ALA A 48 18.81 -0.21 -12.41
CA ALA A 48 19.17 -1.57 -12.81
C ALA A 48 19.59 -2.45 -11.63
N ILE A 49 20.22 -1.89 -10.59
CA ILE A 49 20.65 -2.63 -9.40
C ILE A 49 19.53 -2.74 -8.36
N VAL A 50 18.71 -1.69 -8.22
CA VAL A 50 17.71 -1.57 -7.15
C VAL A 50 16.42 -2.33 -7.47
N ILE A 51 15.93 -2.30 -8.71
CA ILE A 51 14.66 -2.93 -9.10
C ILE A 51 14.55 -4.44 -8.80
N PRO A 52 15.57 -5.30 -9.06
CA PRO A 52 15.40 -6.75 -8.86
C PRO A 52 15.12 -7.16 -7.41
N MET A 53 15.48 -6.33 -6.42
CA MET A 53 15.33 -6.66 -4.99
C MET A 53 13.87 -6.59 -4.48
N ILE A 54 12.98 -5.91 -5.20
CA ILE A 54 11.60 -5.65 -4.73
C ILE A 54 10.66 -6.86 -4.97
N GLY A 55 11.01 -7.77 -5.88
CA GLY A 55 10.14 -8.88 -6.30
C GLY A 55 9.96 -10.00 -5.25
N ASP A 56 11.01 -10.34 -4.50
CA ASP A 56 11.02 -11.55 -3.67
C ASP A 56 10.30 -11.40 -2.31
N SER A 57 10.14 -10.17 -1.82
CA SER A 57 9.53 -9.92 -0.50
C SER A 57 8.04 -10.27 -0.46
N THR A 58 7.34 -10.14 -1.59
CA THR A 58 5.90 -10.41 -1.68
C THR A 58 5.60 -11.91 -1.58
N GLY A 59 6.44 -12.77 -2.18
CA GLY A 59 6.26 -14.22 -2.12
C GLY A 59 6.45 -14.77 -0.70
N ALA A 60 7.48 -14.31 0.01
CA ALA A 60 7.70 -14.71 1.40
C ALA A 60 6.57 -14.23 2.33
N ALA A 61 6.06 -13.01 2.11
CA ALA A 61 4.92 -12.48 2.86
C ALA A 61 3.64 -13.28 2.60
N GLU A 62 3.40 -13.72 1.36
CA GLU A 62 2.25 -14.54 0.99
C GLU A 62 2.31 -15.93 1.65
N ILE A 63 3.47 -16.60 1.63
CA ILE A 63 3.66 -17.88 2.33
C ILE A 63 3.42 -17.72 3.84
N ALA A 64 3.97 -16.66 4.44
CA ALA A 64 3.77 -16.38 5.86
C ALA A 64 2.30 -16.12 6.19
N LYS A 65 1.58 -15.40 5.32
CA LYS A 65 0.14 -15.14 5.44
C LYS A 65 -0.67 -16.43 5.37
N ASN A 66 -0.38 -17.30 4.40
CA ASN A 66 -1.04 -18.60 4.26
C ASN A 66 -0.87 -19.47 5.51
N LYS A 67 0.35 -19.56 6.03
CA LYS A 67 0.64 -20.28 7.29
C LYS A 67 -0.12 -19.70 8.48
N ARG A 68 -0.21 -18.37 8.59
CA ARG A 68 -0.97 -17.69 9.65
C ARG A 68 -2.48 -17.95 9.54
N ASN A 69 -3.03 -17.91 8.33
CA ASN A 69 -4.44 -18.18 8.09
C ASN A 69 -4.77 -19.63 8.46
N ALA A 70 -3.94 -20.59 8.05
CA ALA A 70 -4.08 -22.00 8.42
C ALA A 70 -4.02 -22.22 9.95
N GLN A 71 -3.04 -21.61 10.63
CA GLN A 71 -2.95 -21.66 12.10
C GLN A 71 -4.20 -21.11 12.78
N THR A 72 -4.72 -19.99 12.26
CA THR A 72 -5.91 -19.34 12.80
C THR A 72 -7.14 -20.23 12.59
N LEU A 73 -7.30 -20.84 11.41
CA LEU A 73 -8.37 -21.79 11.10
C LEU A 73 -8.37 -22.98 12.04
N ALA A 74 -7.22 -23.64 12.22
CA ALA A 74 -7.10 -24.76 13.15
C ALA A 74 -7.37 -24.34 14.61
N SER A 75 -6.92 -23.15 15.02
CA SER A 75 -7.16 -22.63 16.36
C SER A 75 -8.64 -22.33 16.62
N VAL A 76 -9.36 -21.74 15.65
CA VAL A 76 -10.79 -21.47 15.79
C VAL A 76 -11.58 -22.76 15.76
N PHE A 77 -11.23 -23.69 14.87
CA PHE A 77 -11.84 -25.00 14.80
C PHE A 77 -11.78 -25.73 16.15
N THR A 78 -10.58 -25.84 16.73
CA THR A 78 -10.37 -26.52 18.01
C THR A 78 -11.06 -25.82 19.18
N SER A 79 -11.13 -24.48 19.15
CA SER A 79 -11.84 -23.70 20.16
C SER A 79 -13.36 -23.90 20.07
N ALA A 80 -13.90 -23.94 18.86
CA ALA A 80 -15.32 -24.19 18.62
C ALA A 80 -15.72 -25.60 19.04
N ASP A 81 -14.91 -26.60 18.69
CA ASP A 81 -15.14 -28.00 19.05
C ASP A 81 -15.14 -28.18 20.58
N ALA A 82 -14.19 -27.53 21.27
CA ALA A 82 -14.15 -27.49 22.73
C ALA A 82 -15.34 -26.74 23.36
N ALA A 83 -15.91 -25.75 22.67
CA ALA A 83 -17.10 -25.03 23.08
C ALA A 83 -18.40 -25.80 22.78
N GLY A 84 -18.33 -26.94 22.10
CA GLY A 84 -19.48 -27.79 21.77
C GLY A 84 -20.07 -27.56 20.38
N VAL A 85 -19.38 -26.82 19.50
CA VAL A 85 -19.78 -26.60 18.10
C VAL A 85 -18.73 -27.25 17.20
N SER A 86 -19.09 -28.34 16.53
CA SER A 86 -18.18 -29.01 15.59
C SER A 86 -18.40 -28.50 14.17
N PHE A 87 -17.33 -28.06 13.52
CA PHE A 87 -17.33 -27.68 12.10
C PHE A 87 -16.86 -28.81 11.17
N ALA A 88 -16.54 -29.98 11.75
CA ALA A 88 -16.09 -31.15 11.00
C ALA A 88 -17.16 -31.57 10.00
N ASP A 89 -16.77 -31.73 8.74
CA ASP A 89 -17.64 -32.38 7.77
C ASP A 89 -17.78 -33.88 8.09
N SER A 90 -19.01 -34.41 7.95
CA SER A 90 -19.29 -35.82 8.24
C SER A 90 -18.62 -36.79 7.25
N GLY A 91 -18.22 -36.31 6.07
CA GLY A 91 -17.45 -37.05 5.07
C GLY A 91 -15.94 -36.88 5.19
N GLY A 92 -15.45 -36.08 6.13
CA GLY A 92 -14.01 -35.78 6.29
C GLY A 92 -13.45 -34.90 5.18
N ASP A 93 -14.30 -34.18 4.43
CA ASP A 93 -13.86 -33.26 3.39
C ASP A 93 -13.23 -32.01 4.00
N LEU A 94 -11.96 -31.74 3.64
CA LEU A 94 -11.20 -30.57 4.07
C LEU A 94 -11.85 -29.27 3.62
N ASP A 95 -12.32 -29.20 2.37
CA ASP A 95 -12.90 -27.98 1.81
C ASP A 95 -14.17 -27.59 2.56
N GLN A 96 -15.05 -28.56 2.81
CA GLN A 96 -16.28 -28.33 3.56
C GLN A 96 -15.99 -27.98 5.03
N THR A 97 -15.02 -28.66 5.65
CA THR A 97 -14.62 -28.36 7.03
C THR A 97 -14.09 -26.92 7.17
N ILE A 98 -13.28 -26.46 6.22
CA ILE A 98 -12.79 -25.07 6.17
C ILE A 98 -13.94 -24.10 5.94
N LEU A 99 -14.83 -24.37 4.99
CA LEU A 99 -15.98 -23.49 4.69
C LEU A 99 -16.94 -23.37 5.89
N ASN A 100 -17.18 -24.46 6.61
CA ASN A 100 -17.96 -24.46 7.85
C ASN A 100 -17.27 -23.63 8.95
N THR A 101 -15.95 -23.73 9.07
CA THR A 101 -15.16 -22.94 10.03
C THR A 101 -15.14 -21.44 9.68
N ILE A 102 -15.15 -21.09 8.40
CA ILE A 102 -15.19 -19.69 7.92
C ILE A 102 -16.57 -19.08 8.14
N THR A 103 -17.62 -19.83 7.76
CA THR A 103 -19.01 -19.42 7.98
C THR A 103 -19.28 -19.26 9.47
N GLY A 104 -18.71 -20.17 10.27
CA GLY A 104 -18.80 -20.17 11.71
C GLY A 104 -20.16 -20.61 12.23
N GLY A 105 -20.26 -20.68 13.55
CA GLY A 105 -21.46 -21.09 14.26
C GLY A 105 -21.53 -20.43 15.63
N THR A 106 -22.75 -20.31 16.14
CA THR A 106 -22.98 -19.87 17.52
C THR A 106 -23.17 -21.08 18.41
N VAL A 107 -22.61 -21.01 19.61
CA VAL A 107 -22.82 -22.04 20.62
C VAL A 107 -24.24 -21.90 21.17
N THR A 108 -25.03 -22.96 21.11
CA THR A 108 -26.43 -22.94 21.56
C THR A 108 -26.58 -23.41 23.01
N GLU A 109 -25.61 -24.14 23.55
CA GLU A 109 -25.70 -24.79 24.87
C GLU A 109 -24.40 -24.63 25.69
N GLY A 110 -24.50 -24.76 27.02
CA GLY A 110 -23.35 -24.73 27.91
C GLY A 110 -22.88 -23.32 28.31
N ILE A 111 -21.67 -23.24 28.90
CA ILE A 111 -21.12 -21.99 29.47
C ILE A 111 -20.74 -20.94 28.41
N PHE A 112 -20.60 -21.36 27.15
CA PHE A 112 -20.26 -20.50 26.02
C PHE A 112 -21.49 -20.14 25.17
N ALA A 113 -22.71 -20.46 25.63
CA ALA A 113 -23.93 -20.19 24.89
C ALA A 113 -24.05 -18.71 24.49
N GLY A 114 -24.30 -18.48 23.19
CA GLY A 114 -24.36 -17.15 22.57
C GLY A 114 -23.04 -16.65 21.96
N GLU A 115 -21.91 -17.33 22.20
CA GLU A 115 -20.62 -16.98 21.59
C GLU A 115 -20.55 -17.47 20.13
N PHE A 116 -19.98 -16.66 19.25
CA PHE A 116 -19.75 -16.99 17.84
C PHE A 116 -18.31 -17.43 17.61
N PHE A 117 -18.14 -18.57 16.95
CA PHE A 117 -16.83 -19.03 16.49
C PHE A 117 -16.84 -19.07 14.97
N GLY A 118 -15.92 -18.34 14.35
CA GLY A 118 -15.76 -18.35 12.90
C GLY A 118 -14.70 -17.36 12.45
N LEU A 119 -14.25 -17.52 11.20
CA LEU A 119 -13.27 -16.63 10.58
C LEU A 119 -13.86 -15.99 9.32
N PRO A 120 -14.74 -14.99 9.46
CA PRO A 120 -15.34 -14.34 8.31
C PRO A 120 -14.33 -13.47 7.57
N GLY A 121 -14.50 -13.35 6.25
CA GLY A 121 -13.78 -12.40 5.41
C GLY A 121 -12.49 -12.91 4.77
N LEU A 122 -12.24 -14.23 4.77
CA LEU A 122 -11.18 -14.82 3.95
C LEU A 122 -11.60 -14.88 2.47
N GLU A 123 -10.71 -14.42 1.59
CA GLU A 123 -10.88 -14.53 0.15
C GLU A 123 -10.54 -15.95 -0.35
N GLN A 124 -11.12 -16.38 -1.48
CA GLN A 124 -10.92 -17.74 -2.01
C GLN A 124 -9.43 -18.09 -2.20
N LYS A 125 -8.60 -17.13 -2.64
CA LYS A 125 -7.16 -17.31 -2.81
C LYS A 125 -6.45 -17.61 -1.48
N GLU A 126 -6.88 -16.97 -0.40
CA GLU A 126 -6.32 -17.14 0.94
C GLU A 126 -6.74 -18.48 1.54
N ILE A 127 -7.95 -18.93 1.23
CA ILE A 127 -8.45 -20.25 1.59
C ILE A 127 -7.61 -21.32 0.87
N ASP A 128 -7.46 -21.21 -0.45
CA ASP A 128 -6.68 -22.16 -1.24
C ASP A 128 -5.22 -22.22 -0.79
N GLY A 129 -4.59 -21.07 -0.50
CA GLY A 129 -3.22 -21.04 0.04
C GLY A 129 -3.09 -21.58 1.47
N ALA A 130 -4.14 -21.49 2.29
CA ALA A 130 -4.14 -22.06 3.64
C ALA A 130 -4.36 -23.59 3.63
N LYS A 131 -5.08 -24.13 2.64
CA LYS A 131 -5.31 -25.58 2.48
C LYS A 131 -4.02 -26.38 2.40
N ASP A 132 -3.00 -25.83 1.75
CA ASP A 132 -1.67 -26.46 1.64
C ASP A 132 -1.06 -26.81 3.01
N TYR A 133 -1.53 -26.19 4.10
CA TYR A 133 -1.02 -26.37 5.47
C TYR A 133 -2.07 -26.95 6.43
N LEU A 134 -3.19 -27.46 5.91
CA LEU A 134 -4.29 -27.98 6.72
C LEU A 134 -4.63 -29.42 6.33
N GLU A 135 -4.79 -30.27 7.33
CA GLU A 135 -5.17 -31.67 7.17
C GLU A 135 -6.35 -32.01 8.08
N VAL A 136 -7.29 -32.82 7.59
CA VAL A 136 -8.32 -33.42 8.42
C VAL A 136 -7.82 -34.76 8.96
N SER A 137 -7.58 -34.83 10.27
CA SER A 137 -7.23 -36.07 10.96
C SER A 137 -8.42 -36.55 11.78
N GLY A 138 -9.25 -37.41 11.18
CA GLY A 138 -10.50 -37.87 11.79
C GLY A 138 -11.56 -36.77 11.77
N THR A 139 -11.91 -36.23 12.94
CA THR A 139 -12.83 -35.09 13.07
C THR A 139 -12.12 -33.77 13.37
N ALA A 140 -10.78 -33.77 13.46
CA ALA A 140 -10.01 -32.59 13.81
C ALA A 140 -9.38 -31.93 12.58
N LEU A 141 -9.46 -30.60 12.49
CA LEU A 141 -8.70 -29.81 11.54
C LEU A 141 -7.32 -29.47 12.14
N VAL A 142 -6.26 -29.99 11.55
CA VAL A 142 -4.89 -29.91 12.08
C VAL A 142 -4.03 -29.05 11.17
N TYR A 143 -3.22 -28.17 11.78
CA TYR A 143 -2.22 -27.37 11.09
C TYR A 143 -0.90 -28.14 10.96
N ASN A 144 -0.37 -28.21 9.73
CA ASN A 144 0.95 -28.75 9.44
C ASN A 144 1.87 -27.65 8.89
N ALA A 145 3.00 -27.39 9.56
CA ALA A 145 3.94 -26.33 9.18
C ALA A 145 4.80 -26.65 7.95
N GLU A 146 4.94 -27.95 7.64
CA GLU A 146 5.73 -28.46 6.51
C GLU A 146 4.93 -28.45 5.20
N GLY A 147 3.62 -28.28 5.28
CA GLY A 147 2.69 -28.42 4.15
C GLY A 147 2.37 -29.89 3.85
N LEU A 148 1.39 -30.10 2.97
CA LEU A 148 0.99 -31.42 2.44
C LEU A 148 1.59 -31.70 1.05
#